data_AF-A0A2D6W8S2-F1
#
_entry.id   AF-A0A2D6W8S2-F1
#
_cell.length_a   1.000
_cell.length_b   1.000
_cell.length_c   1.000
_cell.angle_alpha   90.00
_cell.angle_beta   90.00
_cell.angle_gamma   90.00
#
_symmetry.space_group_name_H-M   'P 1'
#
loop_
_entity.id
_entity.type
_entity.pdbx_description
1 polymer ?
#
loop_
_entity_poly.entity_id
_entity_poly.type
_entity_poly.pdbx_seq_one_letter_code
_entity_poly.pdbx_strand_id
1 'polypeptide(L)'
;MPCSLNVIDGPAREDWMVLLVSRGPRETRPALEDFLPHQQHFVQALNAIQDGNDLVALTLNGRGVIGATKDHKARILANDALVNGARAAGLSGSGTALVIVIPIQLEGVIQRLKMWYKNRHPEFNIIETRFKNPEKSESEE
;
A
#
# COMPACT_ATOMS: atom_id res chain seq x y z
N MET A 1 1.01 6.44 35.30
CA MET A 1 0.75 7.33 34.16
C MET A 1 0.01 6.52 33.12
N PRO A 2 -1.20 6.92 32.68
CA PRO A 2 -1.84 6.25 31.57
C PRO A 2 -1.04 6.62 30.31
N CYS A 3 -0.51 5.62 29.63
CA CYS A 3 0.04 5.78 28.29
C CYS A 3 -1.17 5.99 27.39
N SER A 4 -1.52 7.24 27.09
CA SER A 4 -2.43 7.53 25.99
C SER A 4 -1.74 7.07 24.72
N LEU A 5 -2.12 5.89 24.22
CA LEU A 5 -1.82 5.53 22.85
C LEU A 5 -2.44 6.64 21.99
N ASN A 6 -1.61 7.56 21.51
CA ASN A 6 -2.02 8.44 20.43
C ASN A 6 -2.43 7.51 19.29
N VAL A 7 -3.73 7.43 19.03
CA VAL A 7 -4.24 6.77 17.84
C VAL A 7 -3.70 7.62 16.69
N ILE A 8 -2.76 7.07 15.93
CA ILE A 8 -2.32 7.69 14.69
C ILE A 8 -3.54 7.60 13.77
N ASP A 9 -4.15 8.75 13.44
CA ASP A 9 -5.38 8.82 12.64
C ASP A 9 -5.20 8.25 11.23
N GLY A 10 -3.94 8.04 10.82
CA GLY A 10 -3.54 7.51 9.53
C GLY A 10 -3.86 8.49 8.39
N PRO A 11 -3.68 8.07 7.13
CA PRO A 11 -4.06 8.90 5.99
C PRO A 11 -5.57 9.18 5.99
N ALA A 12 -5.96 10.45 5.81
CA ALA A 12 -7.36 10.86 5.78
C ALA A 12 -8.11 10.25 4.59
N ARG A 13 -9.25 9.61 4.83
CA ARG A 13 -10.09 8.95 3.83
C ARG A 13 -10.46 9.87 2.67
N GLU A 14 -10.71 11.13 2.97
CA GLU A 14 -11.19 12.14 2.03
C GLU A 14 -10.10 12.52 1.03
N ASP A 15 -8.84 12.43 1.42
CA ASP A 15 -7.70 12.85 0.60
C ASP A 15 -7.24 11.77 -0.38
N TRP A 16 -7.51 10.49 -0.09
CA TRP A 16 -6.87 9.38 -0.79
C TRP A 16 -7.87 8.38 -1.39
N MET A 17 -7.65 8.06 -2.66
CA MET A 17 -8.16 6.87 -3.32
C MET A 17 -7.16 5.72 -3.14
N VAL A 18 -7.65 4.54 -2.77
CA VAL A 18 -6.86 3.32 -2.68
C VAL A 18 -7.33 2.34 -3.75
N LEU A 19 -6.42 1.94 -4.64
CA LEU A 19 -6.65 0.85 -5.59
C LEU A 19 -5.99 -0.42 -5.06
N LEU A 20 -6.78 -1.48 -4.93
CA LEU A 20 -6.27 -2.83 -4.71
C LEU A 20 -6.30 -3.57 -6.05
N VAL A 21 -5.12 -3.93 -6.55
CA VAL A 21 -4.98 -4.71 -7.79
C VAL A 21 -4.71 -6.16 -7.39
N SER A 22 -5.77 -6.96 -7.38
CA SER A 22 -5.70 -8.40 -7.10
C SER A 22 -5.25 -9.16 -8.34
N ARG A 23 -4.17 -9.94 -8.20
CA ARG A 23 -3.47 -10.61 -9.31
C ARG A 23 -3.65 -12.13 -9.33
N GLY A 24 -4.61 -12.65 -8.56
CA GLY A 24 -4.86 -14.07 -8.41
C GLY A 24 -4.11 -14.72 -7.23
N PRO A 25 -4.19 -16.05 -7.07
CA PRO A 25 -3.59 -16.76 -5.95
C PRO A 25 -2.06 -16.71 -6.00
N ARG A 26 -1.43 -16.98 -4.86
CA ARG A 26 0.03 -17.12 -4.78
C ARG A 26 0.43 -18.53 -5.21
N GLU A 27 1.51 -18.63 -5.98
CA GLU A 27 2.09 -19.92 -6.39
C GLU A 27 2.93 -20.56 -5.28
N THR A 28 3.68 -19.77 -4.52
CA THR A 28 4.62 -20.25 -3.50
C THR A 28 4.53 -19.43 -2.21
N ARG A 29 4.50 -20.07 -1.04
CA ARG A 29 4.46 -19.36 0.26
C ARG A 29 5.89 -18.97 0.67
N PRO A 30 6.16 -17.70 1.03
CA PRO A 30 7.47 -17.33 1.55
C PRO A 30 7.69 -17.94 2.93
N ALA A 31 8.92 -18.37 3.19
CA ALA A 31 9.39 -18.77 4.50
C ALA A 31 9.80 -17.53 5.32
N LEU A 32 10.02 -17.70 6.63
CA LEU A 32 10.41 -16.57 7.48
C LEU A 32 11.81 -16.05 7.10
N GLU A 33 12.70 -16.96 6.74
CA GLU A 33 14.09 -16.73 6.37
C GLU A 33 14.19 -15.84 5.11
N ASP A 34 13.19 -15.90 4.22
CA ASP A 34 13.13 -15.06 3.03
C ASP A 34 13.03 -13.57 3.37
N PHE A 35 12.57 -13.20 4.57
CA PHE A 35 12.43 -11.81 4.99
C PHE A 35 13.71 -11.23 5.59
N LEU A 36 14.64 -12.07 6.08
CA LEU A 36 15.85 -11.63 6.77
C LEU A 36 16.74 -10.69 5.91
N PRO A 37 17.00 -10.97 4.62
CA PRO A 37 17.79 -10.07 3.78
C PRO A 37 17.13 -8.71 3.52
N HIS A 38 15.84 -8.58 3.81
CA HIS A 38 15.05 -7.39 3.56
C HIS A 38 14.65 -6.64 4.83
N GLN A 39 15.19 -7.02 5.98
CA GLN A 39 14.90 -6.44 7.30
C GLN A 39 14.96 -4.90 7.30
N GLN A 40 15.95 -4.31 6.62
CA GLN A 40 16.13 -2.86 6.57
C GLN A 40 14.90 -2.13 6.03
N HIS A 41 14.17 -2.69 5.05
CA HIS A 41 12.95 -2.08 4.53
C HIS A 41 11.85 -2.00 5.60
N PHE A 42 11.72 -3.04 6.44
CA PHE A 42 10.74 -3.08 7.51
C PHE A 42 11.09 -2.12 8.65
N VAL A 43 12.38 -2.03 9.00
CA VAL A 43 12.88 -1.05 9.98
C VAL A 43 12.61 0.38 9.50
N GLN A 44 12.92 0.68 8.24
CA GLN A 44 12.65 2.02 7.68
C GLN A 44 11.15 2.31 7.59
N ALA A 45 10.32 1.31 7.30
CA ALA A 45 8.87 1.47 7.32
C ALA A 45 8.35 1.79 8.73
N LEU A 46 8.88 1.13 9.76
CA LEU A 46 8.54 1.42 11.15
C LEU A 46 8.93 2.85 11.54
N ASN A 47 10.15 3.27 11.20
CA ASN A 47 10.59 4.65 11.45
C ASN A 47 9.70 5.66 10.73
N ALA A 48 9.31 5.38 9.47
CA ALA A 48 8.39 6.24 8.75
C ALA A 48 7.02 6.37 9.42
N ILE A 49 6.49 5.31 10.04
CA ILE A 49 5.25 5.39 10.84
C ILE A 49 5.47 6.30 12.06
N GLN A 50 6.60 6.16 12.76
CA GLN A 50 6.94 6.99 13.92
C GLN A 50 7.08 8.47 13.56
N ASP A 51 7.54 8.77 12.35
CA ASP A 51 7.67 10.11 11.80
C ASP A 51 6.36 10.65 11.16
N GLY A 52 5.26 9.89 11.21
CA GLY A 52 3.97 10.28 10.60
C GLY A 52 3.95 10.19 9.07
N ASN A 53 4.92 9.51 8.46
CA ASN A 53 5.05 9.30 7.02
C ASN A 53 4.43 7.97 6.56
N ASP A 54 3.13 7.79 6.81
CA ASP A 54 2.39 6.54 6.58
C ASP A 54 2.50 6.00 5.13
N LEU A 55 2.46 6.89 4.14
CA LEU A 55 2.53 6.51 2.72
C LEU A 55 3.94 6.05 2.31
N VAL A 56 4.97 6.61 2.94
CA VAL A 56 6.35 6.14 2.78
C VAL A 56 6.50 4.77 3.43
N ALA A 57 5.95 4.60 4.64
CA ALA A 57 5.93 3.32 5.34
C ALA A 57 5.28 2.21 4.51
N LEU A 58 4.12 2.49 3.90
CA LEU A 58 3.41 1.56 3.02
C LEU A 58 4.31 1.09 1.85
N THR A 59 5.01 2.03 1.22
CA THR A 59 5.87 1.73 0.07
C THR A 59 7.10 0.92 0.51
N LEU A 60 7.75 1.29 1.61
CA LEU A 60 8.92 0.59 2.13
C LEU A 60 8.58 -0.83 2.59
N ASN A 61 7.47 -0.99 3.33
CA ASN A 61 6.99 -2.30 3.74
C ASN A 61 6.70 -3.19 2.52
N GLY A 62 5.94 -2.66 1.55
CA GLY A 62 5.64 -3.38 0.31
C GLY A 62 6.90 -3.78 -0.46
N ARG A 63 7.94 -2.95 -0.50
CA ARG A 63 9.25 -3.30 -1.10
C ARG A 63 9.95 -4.44 -0.37
N GLY A 64 9.90 -4.45 0.96
CA GLY A 64 10.41 -5.56 1.77
C GLY A 64 9.72 -6.89 1.42
N VAL A 65 8.39 -6.87 1.31
CA VAL A 65 7.59 -8.05 0.93
C VAL A 65 7.88 -8.48 -0.51
N ILE A 66 8.02 -7.54 -1.45
CA ILE A 66 8.40 -7.82 -2.85
C ILE A 66 9.75 -8.55 -2.89
N GLY A 67 10.72 -8.11 -2.08
CA GLY A 67 12.01 -8.79 -1.95
C GLY A 67 11.84 -10.22 -1.45
N ALA A 68 11.16 -10.37 -0.30
CA ALA A 68 10.98 -11.67 0.35
C ALA A 68 10.21 -12.68 -0.51
N THR A 69 9.22 -12.22 -1.28
CA THR A 69 8.43 -13.07 -2.19
C THR A 69 9.07 -13.25 -3.56
N LYS A 70 10.18 -12.55 -3.84
CA LYS A 70 10.86 -12.51 -5.15
C LYS A 70 9.91 -12.15 -6.30
N ASP A 71 8.87 -11.38 -6.01
CA ASP A 71 7.82 -11.03 -6.97
C ASP A 71 8.27 -9.86 -7.87
N HIS A 72 9.06 -10.18 -8.89
CA HIS A 72 9.58 -9.20 -9.82
C HIS A 72 8.47 -8.48 -10.60
N LYS A 73 7.35 -9.16 -10.89
CA LYS A 73 6.19 -8.55 -11.55
C LYS A 73 5.60 -7.46 -10.64
N ALA A 74 5.42 -7.73 -9.35
CA ALA A 74 4.93 -6.75 -8.39
C ALA A 74 5.85 -5.52 -8.29
N ARG A 75 7.18 -5.72 -8.31
CA ARG A 75 8.15 -4.61 -8.33
C ARG A 75 7.94 -3.67 -9.50
N ILE A 76 7.76 -4.22 -10.70
CA ILE A 76 7.57 -3.44 -11.93
C ILE A 76 6.24 -2.67 -11.84
N LEU A 77 5.16 -3.35 -11.46
CA LEU A 77 3.83 -2.73 -11.37
C LEU A 77 3.75 -1.63 -10.30
N ALA A 78 4.37 -1.84 -9.14
CA ALA A 78 4.44 -0.83 -8.08
C ALA A 78 5.23 0.41 -8.55
N ASN A 79 6.38 0.21 -9.19
CA ASN A 79 7.16 1.33 -9.73
C ASN A 79 6.43 2.06 -10.86
N ASP A 80 5.74 1.34 -11.75
CA ASP A 80 4.94 1.94 -12.81
C ASP A 80 3.81 2.81 -12.23
N ALA A 81 3.13 2.34 -11.19
CA ALA A 81 2.12 3.14 -10.49
C ALA A 81 2.70 4.44 -9.92
N LEU A 82 3.88 4.38 -9.27
CA LEU A 82 4.57 5.55 -8.72
C LEU A 82 4.97 6.55 -9.81
N VAL A 83 5.57 6.08 -10.91
CA VAL A 83 5.95 6.91 -12.06
C VAL A 83 4.73 7.55 -12.71
N ASN A 84 3.58 6.88 -12.67
CA ASN A 84 2.32 7.38 -13.19
C ASN A 84 1.50 8.22 -12.19
N GLY A 85 2.09 8.68 -11.08
CA GLY A 85 1.49 9.68 -10.20
C GLY A 85 0.81 9.13 -8.94
N ALA A 86 0.95 7.84 -8.64
CA ALA A 86 0.61 7.33 -7.31
C ALA A 86 1.56 7.91 -6.26
N ARG A 87 1.03 8.24 -5.08
CA ARG A 87 1.81 8.74 -3.95
C ARG A 87 2.53 7.62 -3.20
N ALA A 88 1.94 6.43 -3.18
CA ALA A 88 2.52 5.23 -2.61
C ALA A 88 2.06 3.99 -3.38
N ALA A 89 2.92 2.97 -3.43
CA ALA A 89 2.57 1.67 -4.00
C ALA A 89 3.43 0.56 -3.40
N GLY A 90 2.85 -0.62 -3.22
CA GLY A 90 3.54 -1.78 -2.67
C GLY A 90 2.67 -3.03 -2.69
N LEU A 91 3.24 -4.18 -2.30
CA LEU A 91 2.43 -5.37 -2.04
C LEU A 91 1.57 -5.16 -0.80
N SER A 92 0.32 -5.62 -0.87
CA SER A 92 -0.60 -5.70 0.27
C SER A 92 -0.36 -7.00 1.04
N GLY A 93 -0.12 -6.89 2.35
CA GLY A 93 0.15 -8.04 3.21
C GLY A 93 1.37 -8.84 2.72
N SER A 94 1.21 -10.14 2.50
CA SER A 94 2.25 -10.99 1.88
C SER A 94 2.06 -11.19 0.37
N GLY A 95 1.24 -10.35 -0.27
CA GLY A 95 0.86 -10.47 -1.68
C GLY A 95 -0.23 -11.52 -1.94
N THR A 96 -0.71 -11.66 -3.17
CA THR A 96 -0.19 -11.06 -4.43
C THR A 96 -0.77 -9.69 -4.76
N ALA A 97 -1.77 -9.21 -4.03
CA ALA A 97 -2.41 -7.94 -4.36
C ALA A 97 -1.41 -6.76 -4.22
N LEU A 98 -1.49 -5.79 -5.12
CA LEU A 98 -0.82 -4.51 -4.98
C LEU A 98 -1.79 -3.52 -4.35
N VAL A 99 -1.27 -2.66 -3.47
CA VAL A 99 -1.97 -1.47 -3.00
C VAL A 99 -1.33 -0.25 -3.67
N ILE A 100 -2.16 0.65 -4.19
CA ILE A 100 -1.76 1.88 -4.85
C ILE A 100 -2.57 3.01 -4.24
N VAL A 101 -1.91 4.06 -3.76
CA VAL A 101 -2.55 5.20 -3.10
C VAL A 101 -2.36 6.44 -3.96
N ILE A 102 -3.46 7.12 -4.26
CA ILE A 102 -3.51 8.26 -5.19
C ILE A 102 -4.33 9.37 -4.53
N PRO A 103 -3.91 10.65 -4.58
CA PRO A 103 -4.76 11.75 -4.15
C PRO A 103 -6.09 11.73 -4.92
N ILE A 104 -7.22 11.91 -4.22
CA ILE A 104 -8.56 11.86 -4.85
C ILE A 104 -8.71 12.89 -5.97
N GLN A 105 -8.04 14.04 -5.85
CA GLN A 105 -8.11 15.16 -6.80
C GLN A 105 -7.48 14.80 -8.16
N LEU A 106 -6.70 13.72 -8.25
CA LEU A 106 -6.06 13.26 -9.48
C LEU A 106 -6.92 12.24 -10.24
N GLU A 107 -8.18 12.56 -10.50
CA GLU A 107 -9.14 11.66 -11.17
C GLU A 107 -8.62 11.11 -12.50
N GLY A 108 -7.97 11.94 -13.31
CA GLY A 108 -7.36 11.52 -14.58
C GLY A 108 -6.27 10.46 -14.39
N VAL A 109 -5.49 10.54 -13.32
CA VAL A 109 -4.48 9.52 -12.96
C VAL A 109 -5.15 8.22 -12.53
N ILE A 110 -6.19 8.31 -11.70
CA ILE A 110 -6.97 7.15 -11.23
C ILE A 110 -7.55 6.39 -12.43
N GLN A 111 -8.24 7.07 -13.34
CA GLN A 111 -8.84 6.42 -14.51
C GLN A 111 -7.78 5.85 -15.46
N ARG A 112 -6.69 6.58 -15.70
CA ARG A 112 -5.58 6.10 -16.55
C ARG A 112 -4.95 4.83 -16.00
N LEU A 113 -4.65 4.77 -14.70
CA LEU A 113 -4.11 3.56 -14.06
C LEU A 113 -5.09 2.40 -14.18
N LYS A 114 -6.37 2.62 -13.89
CA LYS A 114 -7.41 1.58 -14.04
C LYS A 114 -7.48 1.03 -15.46
N MET A 115 -7.52 1.90 -16.47
CA MET A 115 -7.55 1.49 -17.88
C MET A 115 -6.27 0.75 -18.27
N TRP A 116 -5.11 1.22 -17.83
CA TRP A 116 -3.82 0.58 -18.12
C TRP A 116 -3.80 -0.86 -17.58
N TYR A 117 -4.18 -1.07 -16.31
CA TYR A 117 -4.25 -2.39 -15.72
C TYR A 117 -5.30 -3.27 -16.41
N LYS A 118 -6.51 -2.77 -16.67
CA LYS A 118 -7.55 -3.56 -17.37
C LYS A 118 -7.14 -3.98 -18.77
N ASN A 119 -6.48 -3.10 -19.52
CA ASN A 119 -6.09 -3.38 -20.91
C ASN A 119 -4.89 -4.31 -21.00
N ARG A 120 -3.89 -4.14 -20.12
CA ARG A 120 -2.64 -4.91 -20.17
C ARG A 120 -2.71 -6.21 -19.37
N HIS A 121 -3.58 -6.25 -18.38
CA HIS A 121 -3.79 -7.37 -17.46
C HIS A 121 -5.29 -7.59 -17.22
N PRO A 122 -6.03 -8.07 -18.24
CA PRO A 122 -7.47 -8.31 -18.12
C PRO A 122 -7.83 -9.34 -17.04
N GLU A 123 -6.86 -10.16 -16.61
CA GLU A 123 -7.00 -11.13 -15.53
C GLU A 123 -6.97 -10.49 -14.12
N PHE A 124 -6.57 -9.23 -13.98
CA PHE A 124 -6.51 -8.56 -12.69
C PHE A 124 -7.89 -8.02 -12.28
N ASN A 125 -8.22 -8.18 -11.01
CA ASN A 125 -9.38 -7.52 -10.41
C ASN A 125 -8.93 -6.24 -9.70
N ILE A 126 -9.51 -5.10 -10.08
CA ILE A 126 -9.19 -3.78 -9.50
C ILE A 126 -10.34 -3.36 -8.59
N ILE A 127 -10.05 -3.16 -7.31
CA ILE A 127 -11.02 -2.71 -6.31
C ILE A 127 -10.67 -1.29 -5.90
N GLU A 128 -11.66 -0.40 -5.95
CA GLU A 128 -11.57 0.95 -5.40
C GLU A 128 -12.03 0.94 -3.94
N THR A 129 -11.23 1.51 -3.07
CA THR A 129 -11.54 1.63 -1.65
C THR A 129 -10.87 2.87 -1.06
N ARG A 130 -11.01 3.07 0.25
CA ARG A 130 -10.38 4.17 0.97
C ARG A 130 -9.87 3.70 2.32
N PHE A 131 -9.05 4.53 2.96
CA PHE A 131 -8.66 4.33 4.35
C PHE A 131 -9.89 4.35 5.26
N LYS A 132 -9.83 3.55 6.31
CA LYS A 132 -10.81 3.55 7.39
C LYS A 132 -10.21 4.35 8.55
N ASN A 133 -10.65 5.58 8.74
CA ASN A 133 -10.30 6.37 9.91
C ASN A 133 -11.24 6.01 11.09
N PRO A 134 -10.79 6.21 12.35
CA PRO A 134 -11.63 5.96 13.52
C PRO A 134 -12.89 6.85 13.52
N GLU A 135 -13.98 6.34 14.09
CA GLU A 135 -15.17 7.16 14.34
C GLU A 135 -14.84 8.14 15.48
N LYS A 136 -15.05 9.44 15.25
CA LYS A 136 -14.99 10.43 16.33
C LYS A 136 -16.16 10.16 17.27
N SER A 137 -15.93 9.56 18.42
CA SER A 137 -16.93 9.54 19.48
C SER A 137 -17.09 10.98 19.98
N GLU A 138 -18.27 11.57 19.75
CA GLU A 138 -18.70 12.80 20.41
C GLU A 138 -18.90 12.51 21.91
N SER A 139 -17.82 12.60 22.66
CA SER A 139 -17.77 12.73 24.11
C SER A 139 -16.41 13.39 24.37
N GLU A 140 -16.32 14.66 24.73
CA GLU A 140 -16.89 15.29 25.91
C GLU A 140 -17.16 16.80 25.61
N GLU A 141 -18.41 17.25 25.81
CA GLU A 141 -18.72 18.62 26.24
C GLU A 141 -18.66 18.69 27.77
#